data_AF-D7BIR9-F1
#
_entry.id   AF-D7BIR9-F1
#
_cell.length_a   1.000
_cell.length_b   1.000
_cell.length_c   1.000
_cell.angle_alpha   90.00
_cell.angle_beta   90.00
_cell.angle_gamma   90.00
#
_symmetry.space_group_name_H-M   'P 1'
#
loop_
_entity.id
_entity.type
_entity.pdbx_description
1 polymer ?
#
loop_
_entity_poly.entity_id
_entity_poly.type
_entity_poly.pdbx_seq_one_letter_code
_entity_poly.pdbx_strand_id
1 'polypeptide(L)'
;MPVHEYDELSFAGARLRAVHHLQDGYGDALILKDEHGYWGLYYFYWSQSPPPQAKPHWMEGPAAEPGAFRAPFEMQLWLEQNGYEGYHNDLD
;
A
#
# COMPACT_ATOMS: atom_id res chain seq x y z
N MET A 1 -12.88 10.28 1.56
CA MET A 1 -11.73 11.11 2.00
C MET A 1 -10.91 11.49 0.78
N PRO A 2 -10.25 12.66 0.73
CA PRO A 2 -9.43 13.03 -0.40
C PRO A 2 -8.18 12.13 -0.49
N VAL A 3 -7.83 11.70 -1.71
CA VAL A 3 -6.69 10.80 -2.02
C VAL A 3 -5.37 11.25 -1.37
N HIS A 4 -5.17 12.57 -1.25
CA HIS A 4 -3.98 13.16 -0.62
C HIS A 4 -3.79 12.84 0.87
N GLU A 5 -4.84 12.51 1.62
CA GLU A 5 -4.67 12.16 3.05
C GLU A 5 -4.08 10.76 3.24
N TYR A 6 -4.20 9.89 2.25
CA TYR A 6 -3.67 8.53 2.32
C TYR A 6 -2.17 8.46 2.01
N ASP A 7 -1.66 9.35 1.16
CA ASP A 7 -0.22 9.50 0.85
C ASP A 7 0.60 9.91 2.09
N GLU A 8 -0.01 10.64 3.02
CA GLU A 8 0.64 11.09 4.25
C GLU A 8 0.37 10.16 5.45
N LEU A 9 -0.46 9.14 5.26
CA LEU A 9 -0.85 8.25 6.35
C LEU A 9 0.31 7.31 6.69
N SER A 10 0.75 7.38 7.94
CA SER A 10 1.80 6.50 8.43
C SER A 10 1.32 5.04 8.46
N PHE A 11 2.25 4.09 8.29
CA PHE A 11 1.96 2.66 8.34
C PHE A 11 1.17 2.28 9.59
N ALA A 12 1.55 2.81 10.76
CA ALA A 12 0.81 2.57 12.00
C ALA A 12 -0.63 3.12 11.95
N GLY A 13 -0.82 4.33 11.41
CA GLY A 13 -2.13 4.95 11.25
C GLY A 13 -3.01 4.21 10.24
N ALA A 14 -2.44 3.78 9.13
CA ALA A 14 -3.11 2.96 8.11
C ALA A 14 -3.51 1.60 8.69
N ARG A 15 -2.61 0.95 9.44
CA ARG A 15 -2.86 -0.37 10.02
C ARG A 15 -4.00 -0.36 11.02
N LEU A 16 -4.17 0.72 11.78
CA LEU A 16 -5.30 0.90 12.71
C LEU A 16 -6.64 1.05 12.00
N ARG A 17 -6.64 1.53 10.76
CA ARG A 17 -7.85 1.81 9.96
C ARG A 17 -8.13 0.72 8.91
N ALA A 18 -7.18 -0.19 8.70
CA ALA A 18 -7.25 -1.22 7.66
C ALA A 18 -8.39 -2.20 7.94
N VAL A 19 -9.23 -2.41 6.92
CA VAL A 19 -10.26 -3.45 6.93
C VAL A 19 -9.67 -4.81 6.52
N HIS A 20 -8.61 -4.79 5.72
CA HIS A 20 -7.82 -5.97 5.38
C HIS A 20 -6.32 -5.63 5.33
N HIS A 21 -5.51 -6.65 5.61
CA HIS A 21 -4.06 -6.56 5.58
C HIS A 21 -3.53 -7.79 4.85
N LEU A 22 -2.86 -7.57 3.72
CA LEU A 22 -2.18 -8.60 2.93
C LEU A 22 -0.68 -8.50 3.18
N GLN A 23 -0.03 -9.61 3.52
CA GLN A 23 1.40 -9.67 3.77
C GLN A 23 1.97 -10.95 3.15
N ASP A 24 3.05 -10.81 2.37
CA ASP A 24 3.69 -11.93 1.65
C ASP A 24 5.22 -11.96 1.78
N GLY A 25 5.79 -11.14 2.66
CA GLY A 25 7.23 -11.06 2.92
C GLY A 25 8.01 -10.14 1.98
N TYR A 26 7.42 -9.68 0.88
CA TYR A 26 7.95 -8.61 0.02
C TYR A 26 7.37 -7.24 0.36
N GLY A 27 6.28 -7.23 1.12
CA GLY A 27 5.65 -6.02 1.56
C GLY A 27 4.43 -6.26 2.44
N ASP A 28 3.78 -5.16 2.77
CA ASP A 28 2.46 -5.10 3.38
C ASP A 28 1.54 -4.28 2.49
N ALA A 29 0.33 -4.78 2.23
CA ALA A 29 -0.75 -4.02 1.62
C ALA A 29 -1.88 -3.83 2.62
N LEU A 30 -2.15 -2.58 2.98
CA LEU A 30 -3.22 -2.20 3.90
C LEU A 30 -4.41 -1.69 3.10
N ILE A 31 -5.53 -2.42 3.18
CA ILE A 31 -6.77 -2.05 2.50
C ILE A 31 -7.59 -1.18 3.43
N LEU A 32 -7.84 0.06 3.03
CA LEU A 32 -8.71 1.02 3.68
C LEU A 32 -10.05 1.07 2.97
N LYS A 33 -11.10 1.47 3.69
CA LYS A 33 -12.43 1.71 3.12
C LYS A 33 -12.90 3.11 3.47
N ASP A 34 -13.39 3.83 2.47
CA ASP A 34 -14.06 5.11 2.64
C ASP A 34 -15.37 5.18 1.84
N GLU A 35 -15.95 6.38 1.75
CA GLU A 35 -17.19 6.62 1.01
C GLU A 35 -17.05 6.43 -0.51
N HIS A 36 -15.83 6.46 -1.05
CA HIS A 36 -15.56 6.31 -2.49
C HIS A 36 -15.18 4.88 -2.88
N GLY A 37 -14.81 4.04 -1.92
CA GLY A 37 -14.55 2.62 -2.14
C GLY A 37 -13.43 2.10 -1.26
N TYR A 38 -12.72 1.10 -1.77
CA TYR A 38 -11.56 0.52 -1.13
C TYR A 38 -10.27 1.10 -1.72
N TRP A 39 -9.26 1.28 -0.87
CA TRP A 39 -7.95 1.81 -1.23
C TRP A 39 -6.87 0.86 -0.72
N GLY A 40 -5.94 0.45 -1.59
CA GLY A 40 -4.82 -0.41 -1.25
C GLY A 40 -3.56 0.41 -1.07
N LEU A 41 -3.05 0.49 0.15
CA LEU A 41 -1.79 1.14 0.49
C LEU A 41 -0.67 0.11 0.55
N TYR A 42 0.28 0.19 -0.37
CA TYR A 42 1.38 -0.76 -0.50
C TYR A 42 2.66 -0.23 0.13
N TYR A 43 3.26 -1.04 0.99
CA TYR A 43 4.51 -0.78 1.68
C TYR A 43 5.49 -1.89 1.32
N PHE A 44 6.32 -1.68 0.30
CA PHE A 44 7.32 -2.65 -0.12
C PHE A 44 8.54 -2.61 0.81
N TYR A 45 9.08 -3.79 1.14
CA TYR A 45 10.30 -3.94 1.91
C TYR A 45 10.94 -5.29 1.65
N TRP A 46 12.28 -5.33 1.65
CA TRP A 46 13.02 -6.57 1.34
C TRP A 46 13.27 -7.47 2.56
N SER A 47 13.50 -6.91 3.74
CA SER A 47 13.94 -7.73 4.90
C SER A 47 13.44 -7.26 6.26
N GLN A 48 12.92 -6.04 6.37
CA GLN A 48 12.41 -5.48 7.63
C GLN A 48 11.04 -4.86 7.39
N SER A 49 10.08 -5.15 8.27
CA SER A 49 8.77 -4.49 8.27
C SER A 49 8.92 -2.96 8.25
N PRO A 50 8.00 -2.24 7.60
CA PRO A 50 8.12 -0.80 7.45
C PRO A 50 8.09 -0.15 8.84
N PRO A 51 8.92 0.89 9.09
CA PRO A 51 8.85 1.62 10.34
C PRO A 51 7.43 2.18 10.53
N PRO A 52 6.96 2.37 11.78
CA PRO A 52 5.61 2.86 12.07
C PRO A 52 5.24 4.17 11.34
N GLN A 53 6.25 4.98 11.03
CA GLN A 53 6.15 6.29 10.38
C GLN A 53 6.18 6.21 8.84
N ALA A 54 6.44 5.04 8.27
CA ALA A 54 6.60 4.87 6.83
C ALA A 54 5.34 5.31 6.09
N LYS A 55 5.53 6.00 4.98
CA LYS A 55 4.47 6.34 4.03
C LYS A 55 4.29 5.20 3.02
N PRO A 56 3.10 5.07 2.40
CA PRO A 56 2.90 4.11 1.34
C PRO A 56 3.86 4.41 0.17
N HIS A 57 4.40 3.35 -0.43
CA HIS A 57 5.18 3.43 -1.66
C HIS A 57 4.27 3.52 -2.89
N TRP A 58 3.09 2.92 -2.79
CA TRP A 58 2.10 2.92 -3.85
C TRP A 58 0.69 2.90 -3.28
N MET A 59 -0.24 3.52 -4.02
CA MET A 59 -1.66 3.49 -3.71
C MET A 59 -2.44 2.98 -4.92
N GLU A 60 -3.31 1.99 -4.71
CA GLU A 60 -4.27 1.49 -5.70
C GLU A 60 -5.68 1.85 -5.25
N GLY A 61 -6.54 2.29 -6.18
CA GLY A 61 -7.96 2.55 -5.90
C GLY A 61 -8.50 3.83 -6.56
N PRO A 62 -9.78 4.16 -6.28
CA PRO A 62 -10.70 3.38 -5.46
C PRO A 62 -11.19 2.12 -6.18
N ALA A 63 -11.30 0.99 -5.47
CA ALA A 63 -11.89 -0.25 -5.97
C ALA A 63 -13.27 -0.51 -5.34
N ALA A 64 -14.13 -1.24 -6.04
CA ALA A 64 -15.47 -1.59 -5.53
C ALA A 64 -15.44 -2.67 -4.44
N GLU A 65 -14.45 -3.57 -4.49
CA GLU A 65 -14.35 -4.73 -3.60
C GLU A 65 -12.94 -4.87 -3.03
N PRO A 66 -12.79 -5.33 -1.77
CA PRO A 66 -11.49 -5.49 -1.13
C PRO A 66 -10.67 -6.65 -1.70
N GLY A 67 -11.29 -7.57 -2.45
CA GLY A 67 -10.60 -8.68 -3.12
C GLY A 67 -9.96 -8.30 -4.46
N ALA A 68 -10.13 -7.07 -4.92
CA ALA A 68 -9.55 -6.60 -6.19
C ALA A 68 -8.03 -6.28 -6.07
N PHE A 69 -7.52 -6.19 -4.85
CA PHE A 69 -6.13 -5.80 -4.58
C PHE A 69 -5.19 -6.99 -4.66
N ARG A 70 -4.06 -6.78 -5.34
CA ARG A 70 -2.99 -7.78 -5.48
C ARG A 70 -2.18 -7.89 -4.20
N ALA A 71 -1.54 -9.04 -3.98
CA ALA A 71 -0.54 -9.16 -2.92
C ALA A 71 0.67 -8.24 -3.22
N PRO A 72 1.43 -7.81 -2.20
CA PRO A 72 2.57 -6.90 -2.39
C PRO A 72 3.57 -7.34 -3.47
N PHE A 73 3.98 -8.61 -3.51
CA PHE A 73 4.88 -9.15 -4.53
C PHE A 73 4.29 -9.05 -5.94
N GLU A 74 3.02 -9.42 -6.09
CA GLU A 74 2.32 -9.36 -7.38
C GLU A 74 2.16 -7.91 -7.85
N MET A 75 1.89 -6.98 -6.93
CA MET A 75 1.82 -5.55 -7.22
C MET A 75 3.19 -5.02 -7.62
N GLN A 76 4.25 -5.35 -6.89
CA GLN A 76 5.61 -4.93 -7.23
C GLN A 76 6.01 -5.44 -8.61
N LEU A 77 5.75 -6.71 -8.91
CA LEU A 77 6.01 -7.30 -10.22
C LEU A 77 5.20 -6.60 -11.32
N TRP A 78 3.92 -6.29 -11.06
CA TRP A 78 3.09 -5.55 -12.00
C TRP A 78 3.63 -4.14 -12.25
N LEU A 79 4.06 -3.43 -11.22
CA LEU A 79 4.67 -2.10 -11.33
C LEU A 79 5.92 -2.14 -12.20
N GLU A 80 6.83 -3.07 -11.92
CA GLU A 80 8.06 -3.27 -12.70
C GLU A 80 7.76 -3.59 -14.18
N GLN A 81 6.79 -4.48 -14.44
CA GLN A 81 6.37 -4.84 -15.79
C GLN A 81 5.72 -3.70 -16.57
N ASN A 82 5.09 -2.75 -15.88
CA ASN A 82 4.44 -1.59 -16.49
C ASN A 82 5.37 -0.36 -16.55
N GLY A 83 6.66 -0.52 -16.23
CA GLY A 83 7.66 0.54 -16.35
C GLY A 83 7.64 1.56 -15.22
N TYR A 84 6.98 1.24 -14.10
CA TYR A 84 7.14 2.01 -12.88
C TYR A 84 8.47 1.59 -12.24
N GLU A 85 9.50 2.44 -12.39
CA GLU A 85 10.79 2.21 -11.73
C GLU A 85 10.55 2.12 -10.22
N GLY A 86 11.10 1.06 -9.61
CA GLY A 86 10.77 0.63 -8.26
C GLY A 86 10.74 1.81 -7.30
N TYR A 87 9.55 2.09 -6.77
CA TYR A 87 9.30 3.00 -5.66
C TYR A 87 9.96 2.46 -4.39
N HIS A 88 11.29 2.32 -4.40
CA HIS A 88 12.08 2.43 -3.20
C HIS A 88 12.04 3.91 -2.89
N ASN A 89 11.23 4.31 -1.90
CA ASN A 89 11.43 5.63 -1.31
C ASN A 89 12.89 5.64 -0.85
N ASP A 90 13.72 6.46 -1.49
CA ASP A 90 14.99 6.88 -0.90
C ASP A 90 14.62 7.47 0.46
N LEU A 91 14.87 6.70 1.52
CA LEU A 91 14.85 7.17 2.89
C LEU A 91 16.07 8.07 3.08
N ASP A 92 16.00 9.30 2.54
CA ASP A 92 16.94 10.39 2.84
C ASP A 92 16.47 11.18 4.07
#